data_AF-A0AAV5QZM1-F1
#
_entry.id   AF-A0AAV5QZM1-F1
#
_cell.length_a   1.000
_cell.length_b   1.000
_cell.length_c   1.000
_cell.angle_alpha   90.00
_cell.angle_beta   90.00
_cell.angle_gamma   90.00
#
_symmetry.space_group_name_H-M   'P 1'
#
loop_
_entity.id
_entity.type
_entity.pdbx_description
1 polymer ?
#
loop_
_entity_poly.entity_id
_entity_poly.type
_entity_poly.pdbx_seq_one_letter_code
_entity_poly.pdbx_strand_id
1 'polypeptide(L)'
;MDYPLANTYGVRSELFLQSADDYHRQRHRTNKKLNKLRRELKIITKDTKNYKDKEKITQIVAENYDMEPLFGDVLLYLVERDLLYAQETRLLLDVHSLKPKEKFLVSKYKKALQNAKHLLEVIKNETDDLKTLEILTYTAIIEGSIAITKKKYDISLYAFSIAKCAIHFLYNYQKLPETITKEFYYEIADGIIDPALKVSASSEKLNFTDLTELAKSQIFNIELIPYLYKAVKIIESHNATYVTPTSENNIDLLKEVKWGSYSAQLTSDDLSLAIMKINEELKNIDDKNTSSFDSPLISYQDAITLHTQEMERNSSNDEESNNQEQYIILTYLKYNYLLLRIRRDNTIMKDLDAQIVENQNSKKKLSTQKIIELLKDYLKINEGIAVSLVEINDLPGIANDDELVNLLNTVGVYFKVKNQQKLSQAYLISHQYKEALALIVNSSKLLQSCKEFNVELEGNLPTNKDLEKLKVEIEDEKSRLYTLTTYFNEINKEQSSFGSKYISDDISKFPKLSPSELLKHVYPLKFDFQPVNVKPVLFDIAYNYIDADTNDEDEINNNSNVVSHEVETSGNVDNEEDKKKSGFFGLFGR
;
A
#
# COMPACT_ATOMS: atom_id res chain seq x y z
N MET A 1 -9.33 -46.05 -0.24
CA MET A 1 -8.39 -44.99 0.16
C MET A 1 -8.06 -44.14 -1.05
N ASP A 2 -8.81 -43.06 -1.26
CA ASP A 2 -8.74 -42.31 -2.53
C ASP A 2 -7.78 -41.11 -2.44
N TYR A 3 -7.86 -40.33 -1.35
CA TYR A 3 -7.00 -39.15 -1.12
C TYR A 3 -6.41 -39.18 0.31
N PRO A 4 -5.30 -39.88 0.54
CA PRO A 4 -4.68 -40.05 1.86
C PRO A 4 -4.42 -38.76 2.65
N LEU A 5 -3.84 -37.72 2.02
CA LEU A 5 -3.54 -36.46 2.69
C LEU A 5 -4.80 -35.63 2.93
N ALA A 6 -5.72 -35.59 1.98
CA ALA A 6 -7.00 -34.91 2.17
C ALA A 6 -7.83 -35.55 3.29
N ASN A 7 -7.88 -36.89 3.35
CA ASN A 7 -8.59 -37.66 4.39
C ASN A 7 -7.95 -37.55 5.79
N THR A 8 -6.73 -37.02 5.88
CA THR A 8 -6.00 -36.81 7.13
C THR A 8 -5.83 -35.33 7.40
N TYR A 9 -4.80 -34.69 6.85
CA TYR A 9 -4.51 -33.27 7.03
C TYR A 9 -5.61 -32.35 6.48
N GLY A 10 -6.22 -32.66 5.33
CA GLY A 10 -7.34 -31.86 4.81
C GLY A 10 -8.50 -31.76 5.82
N VAL A 11 -8.88 -32.88 6.44
CA VAL A 11 -9.89 -32.89 7.52
C VAL A 11 -9.44 -32.10 8.76
N ARG A 12 -8.14 -32.03 9.06
CA ARG A 12 -7.63 -31.21 10.18
C ARG A 12 -7.77 -29.72 9.87
N SER A 13 -7.45 -29.33 8.63
CA SER A 13 -7.56 -27.96 8.13
C SER A 13 -9.01 -27.48 8.18
N GLU A 14 -9.96 -28.27 7.67
CA GLU A 14 -11.39 -27.95 7.72
C GLU A 14 -11.93 -27.77 9.15
N LEU A 15 -11.35 -28.49 10.13
CA LEU A 15 -11.78 -28.44 11.53
C LEU A 15 -11.05 -27.39 12.37
N PHE A 16 -10.06 -26.69 11.81
CA PHE A 16 -9.27 -25.65 12.47
C PHE A 16 -8.78 -26.07 13.88
N LEU A 17 -8.09 -27.22 13.96
CA LEU A 17 -7.63 -27.77 15.24
C LEU A 17 -6.51 -26.90 15.85
N GLN A 18 -6.81 -26.16 16.91
CA GLN A 18 -5.84 -25.24 17.55
C GLN A 18 -5.40 -25.69 18.95
N SER A 19 -6.29 -26.32 19.73
CA SER A 19 -6.02 -26.68 21.12
C SER A 19 -5.81 -28.19 21.32
N ALA A 20 -5.16 -28.58 22.42
CA ALA A 20 -4.99 -29.99 22.79
C ALA A 20 -6.34 -30.74 22.87
N ASP A 21 -7.40 -30.06 23.31
CA ASP A 21 -8.76 -30.62 23.37
C ASP A 21 -9.37 -30.85 21.99
N ASP A 22 -9.07 -30.01 21.00
CA ASP A 22 -9.49 -30.20 19.61
C ASP A 22 -8.87 -31.46 19.02
N TYR A 23 -7.56 -31.62 19.20
CA TYR A 23 -6.83 -32.83 18.78
C TYR A 23 -7.35 -34.08 19.51
N HIS A 24 -7.66 -33.98 20.79
CA HIS A 24 -8.27 -35.06 21.57
C HIS A 24 -9.64 -35.47 20.99
N ARG A 25 -10.52 -34.51 20.70
CA ARG A 25 -11.84 -34.74 20.08
C ARG A 25 -11.70 -35.39 18.70
N GLN A 26 -10.80 -34.87 17.87
CA GLN A 26 -10.58 -35.42 16.54
C GLN A 26 -10.02 -36.84 16.59
N ARG A 27 -9.06 -37.10 17.47
CA ARG A 27 -8.54 -38.46 17.72
C ARG A 27 -9.65 -39.45 18.06
N HIS A 28 -10.63 -39.02 18.87
CA HIS A 28 -11.77 -39.86 19.21
C HIS A 28 -12.71 -40.11 18.02
N ARG A 29 -12.95 -39.11 17.17
CA ARG A 29 -13.69 -39.27 15.90
C ARG A 29 -12.98 -40.25 14.96
N THR A 30 -11.68 -40.10 14.76
CA THR A 30 -10.85 -41.02 13.96
C THR A 30 -10.91 -42.45 14.52
N ASN A 31 -10.85 -42.61 15.85
CA ASN A 31 -10.96 -43.93 16.47
C ASN A 31 -12.35 -44.58 16.27
N LYS A 32 -13.43 -43.79 16.28
CA LYS A 32 -14.78 -44.29 15.94
C LYS A 32 -14.84 -44.74 14.47
N LYS A 33 -14.30 -43.96 13.54
CA LYS A 33 -14.22 -44.30 12.11
C LYS A 33 -13.42 -45.59 11.90
N LEU A 34 -12.25 -45.70 12.53
CA LEU A 34 -11.41 -46.89 12.52
C LEU A 34 -12.15 -48.12 13.05
N ASN A 35 -12.90 -48.00 14.16
CA ASN A 35 -13.68 -49.12 14.70
C ASN A 35 -14.81 -49.56 13.77
N LYS A 36 -15.44 -48.62 13.04
CA LYS A 36 -16.45 -48.96 12.02
C LYS A 36 -15.82 -49.76 10.88
N LEU A 37 -14.70 -49.29 10.33
CA LEU A 37 -13.96 -49.99 9.27
C LEU A 37 -13.52 -51.39 9.70
N ARG A 38 -13.05 -51.55 10.94
CA ARG A 38 -12.67 -52.86 11.48
C ARG A 38 -13.85 -53.83 11.58
N ARG A 39 -15.05 -53.34 11.88
CA ARG A 39 -16.29 -54.17 11.90
C ARG A 39 -16.67 -54.59 10.50
N GLU A 40 -16.64 -53.65 9.57
CA GLU A 40 -16.97 -53.84 8.16
C GLU A 40 -16.07 -54.89 7.50
N LEU A 41 -14.76 -54.79 7.72
CA LEU A 41 -13.76 -55.74 7.22
C LEU A 41 -13.62 -57.01 8.06
N LYS A 42 -14.43 -57.18 9.12
CA LYS A 42 -14.43 -58.37 10.00
C LYS A 42 -13.05 -58.72 10.59
N ILE A 43 -12.25 -57.69 10.87
CA ILE A 43 -10.91 -57.82 11.47
C ILE A 43 -10.88 -57.63 12.99
N ILE A 44 -12.05 -57.43 13.62
CA ILE A 44 -12.15 -57.32 15.08
C ILE A 44 -12.01 -58.70 15.74
N THR A 45 -11.14 -58.75 16.74
CA THR A 45 -11.00 -59.90 17.64
C THR A 45 -11.68 -59.60 18.98
N LYS A 46 -12.47 -60.57 19.47
CA LYS A 46 -13.07 -60.53 20.82
C LYS A 46 -12.26 -61.29 21.86
N ASP A 47 -11.27 -62.07 21.41
CA ASP A 47 -10.40 -62.85 22.28
C ASP A 47 -9.29 -61.96 22.83
N THR A 48 -9.49 -61.46 24.05
CA THR A 48 -8.53 -60.61 24.75
C THR A 48 -7.38 -61.38 25.39
N LYS A 49 -7.53 -62.70 25.60
CA LYS A 49 -6.49 -63.53 26.24
C LYS A 49 -5.36 -63.87 25.26
N ASN A 50 -5.71 -64.24 24.03
CA ASN A 50 -4.75 -64.56 22.96
C ASN A 50 -4.77 -63.50 21.85
N TYR A 51 -4.87 -62.22 22.24
CA TYR A 51 -5.04 -61.12 21.29
C TYR A 51 -3.90 -61.04 20.28
N LYS A 52 -2.64 -61.20 20.71
CA LYS A 52 -1.45 -61.09 19.84
C LYS A 52 -1.47 -62.10 18.69
N ASP A 53 -1.90 -63.32 18.95
CA ASP A 53 -1.89 -64.39 17.95
C ASP A 53 -3.08 -64.28 16.97
N LYS A 54 -4.17 -63.66 17.43
CA LYS A 54 -5.44 -63.60 16.69
C LYS A 54 -5.67 -62.27 15.99
N GLU A 55 -4.95 -61.22 16.35
CA GLU A 55 -5.11 -59.91 15.74
C GLU A 55 -4.71 -59.94 14.26
N LYS A 56 -5.56 -59.38 13.42
CA LYS A 56 -5.46 -59.48 11.96
C LYS A 56 -4.87 -58.23 11.32
N ILE A 57 -4.53 -57.21 12.09
CA ILE A 57 -4.11 -55.91 11.56
C ILE A 57 -2.67 -55.99 11.09
N THR A 58 -1.76 -56.57 11.88
CA THR A 58 -0.37 -56.78 11.44
C THR A 58 -0.26 -57.80 10.31
N GLN A 59 -1.28 -58.64 10.13
CA GLN A 59 -1.37 -59.66 9.10
C GLN A 59 -1.95 -59.13 7.77
N ILE A 60 -2.31 -57.85 7.68
CA ILE A 60 -2.76 -57.25 6.42
C ILE A 60 -1.57 -57.26 5.44
N VAL A 61 -1.77 -57.90 4.29
CA VAL A 61 -0.79 -57.99 3.19
C VAL A 61 -1.30 -57.28 1.95
N ALA A 62 -0.44 -57.11 0.93
CA ALA A 62 -0.80 -56.44 -0.32
C ALA A 62 -2.04 -57.06 -1.00
N GLU A 63 -2.16 -58.38 -0.97
CA GLU A 63 -3.32 -59.10 -1.52
C GLU A 63 -4.65 -58.66 -0.89
N ASN A 64 -4.67 -58.29 0.39
CA ASN A 64 -5.89 -57.78 1.02
C ASN A 64 -6.28 -56.41 0.48
N TYR A 65 -5.30 -55.54 0.24
CA TYR A 65 -5.51 -54.21 -0.30
C TYR A 65 -5.96 -54.25 -1.76
N ASP A 66 -5.35 -55.11 -2.56
CA ASP A 66 -5.70 -55.31 -3.97
C ASP A 66 -7.14 -55.82 -4.12
N MET A 67 -7.62 -56.63 -3.15
CA MET A 67 -9.01 -57.08 -3.10
C MET A 67 -9.98 -55.99 -2.61
N GLU A 68 -9.60 -55.23 -1.58
CA GLU A 68 -10.45 -54.22 -0.97
C GLU A 68 -9.60 -53.02 -0.43
N PRO A 69 -9.63 -51.86 -1.10
CA PRO A 69 -8.81 -50.70 -0.73
C PRO A 69 -9.05 -50.16 0.70
N LEU A 70 -10.19 -50.51 1.33
CA LEU A 70 -10.50 -50.15 2.72
C LEU A 70 -9.51 -50.73 3.73
N PHE A 71 -8.79 -51.83 3.40
CA PHE A 71 -7.70 -52.31 4.26
C PHE A 71 -6.57 -51.28 4.40
N GLY A 72 -6.31 -50.50 3.35
CA GLY A 72 -5.37 -49.38 3.39
C GLY A 72 -5.88 -48.24 4.29
N ASP A 73 -7.19 -47.94 4.21
CA ASP A 73 -7.81 -46.93 5.08
C ASP A 73 -7.69 -47.28 6.57
N VAL A 74 -7.76 -48.57 6.94
CA VAL A 74 -7.53 -49.02 8.33
C VAL A 74 -6.13 -48.63 8.82
N LEU A 75 -5.10 -48.87 8.01
CA LEU A 75 -3.72 -48.53 8.35
C LEU A 75 -3.52 -47.01 8.36
N LEU A 76 -4.07 -46.28 7.39
CA LEU A 76 -4.02 -44.82 7.35
C LEU A 76 -4.63 -44.19 8.62
N TYR A 77 -5.84 -44.60 9.01
CA TYR A 77 -6.48 -44.05 10.23
C TYR A 77 -5.79 -44.51 11.53
N LEU A 78 -5.05 -45.62 11.51
CA LEU A 78 -4.19 -46.01 12.62
C LEU A 78 -3.01 -45.05 12.79
N VAL A 79 -2.35 -44.71 11.67
CA VAL A 79 -1.28 -43.71 11.64
C VAL A 79 -1.83 -42.35 12.11
N GLU A 80 -2.95 -41.91 11.55
CA GLU A 80 -3.60 -40.64 11.87
C GLU A 80 -3.98 -40.54 13.35
N ARG A 81 -4.57 -41.59 13.92
CA ARG A 81 -4.92 -41.62 15.35
C ARG A 81 -3.68 -41.43 16.23
N ASP A 82 -2.58 -42.11 15.91
CA ASP A 82 -1.36 -42.02 16.70
C ASP A 82 -0.66 -40.66 16.51
N LEU A 83 -0.73 -40.07 15.32
CA LEU A 83 -0.29 -38.69 15.05
C LEU A 83 -1.10 -37.62 15.77
N LEU A 84 -2.43 -37.72 15.78
CA LEU A 84 -3.30 -36.80 16.53
C LEU A 84 -2.97 -36.85 18.03
N TYR A 85 -2.68 -38.05 18.56
CA TYR A 85 -2.21 -38.20 19.94
C TYR A 85 -0.84 -37.54 20.14
N ALA A 86 0.07 -37.67 19.18
CA ALA A 86 1.36 -37.00 19.23
C ALA A 86 1.17 -35.46 19.28
N GLN A 87 0.32 -34.89 18.43
CA GLN A 87 0.05 -33.44 18.43
C GLN A 87 -0.62 -32.94 19.71
N GLU A 88 -1.62 -33.67 20.23
CA GLU A 88 -2.21 -33.40 21.55
C GLU A 88 -1.15 -33.37 22.65
N THR A 89 -0.24 -34.35 22.65
CA THR A 89 0.84 -34.43 23.65
C THR A 89 1.85 -33.29 23.47
N ARG A 90 2.15 -32.90 22.23
CA ARG A 90 3.06 -31.79 21.90
C ARG A 90 2.52 -30.47 22.45
N LEU A 91 1.25 -30.15 22.19
CA LEU A 91 0.64 -28.92 22.73
C LEU A 91 0.62 -28.91 24.26
N LEU A 92 0.40 -30.06 24.90
CA LEU A 92 0.49 -30.18 26.37
C LEU A 92 1.92 -30.00 26.90
N LEU A 93 2.95 -30.34 26.11
CA LEU A 93 4.36 -30.13 26.46
C LEU A 93 4.77 -28.67 26.35
N ASP A 94 4.19 -27.93 25.39
CA ASP A 94 4.45 -26.49 25.22
C ASP A 94 3.98 -25.68 26.45
N VAL A 95 2.93 -26.15 27.14
CA VAL A 95 2.48 -25.57 28.41
C VAL A 95 3.31 -26.07 29.60
N HIS A 96 3.57 -27.38 29.66
CA HIS A 96 4.28 -28.02 30.77
C HIS A 96 5.25 -29.10 30.29
N SER A 97 6.54 -28.76 30.25
CA SER A 97 7.60 -29.70 29.88
C SER A 97 7.78 -30.79 30.94
N LEU A 98 7.53 -32.04 30.55
CA LEU A 98 7.65 -33.23 31.38
C LEU A 98 8.33 -34.35 30.58
N LYS A 99 9.51 -34.80 31.03
CA LYS A 99 10.29 -35.88 30.39
C LYS A 99 9.46 -37.16 30.08
N PRO A 100 8.54 -37.63 30.95
CA PRO A 100 7.69 -38.77 30.61
C PRO A 100 6.78 -38.53 29.39
N LYS A 101 6.25 -37.31 29.25
CA LYS A 101 5.40 -36.92 28.11
C LYS A 101 6.23 -36.79 26.82
N GLU A 102 7.48 -36.32 26.89
CA GLU A 102 8.40 -36.31 25.74
C GLU A 102 8.68 -37.74 25.24
N LYS A 103 8.96 -38.68 26.15
CA LYS A 103 9.14 -40.10 25.80
C LYS A 103 7.87 -40.68 25.18
N PHE A 104 6.71 -40.30 25.70
CA PHE A 104 5.42 -40.73 25.18
C PHE A 104 5.15 -40.17 23.78
N LEU A 105 5.45 -38.89 23.53
CA LEU A 105 5.38 -38.26 22.22
C LEU A 105 6.19 -39.04 21.18
N VAL A 106 7.48 -39.31 21.49
CA VAL A 106 8.35 -40.10 20.61
C VAL A 106 7.81 -41.53 20.41
N SER A 107 7.21 -42.14 21.43
CA SER A 107 6.57 -43.46 21.31
C SER A 107 5.37 -43.44 20.35
N LYS A 108 4.56 -42.37 20.38
CA LYS A 108 3.42 -42.19 19.46
C LYS A 108 3.87 -42.01 18.02
N TYR A 109 4.87 -41.17 17.78
CA TYR A 109 5.41 -41.05 16.44
C TYR A 109 6.02 -42.36 15.93
N LYS A 110 6.77 -43.10 16.76
CA LYS A 110 7.32 -44.41 16.37
C LYS A 110 6.22 -45.41 15.97
N LYS A 111 5.09 -45.42 16.67
CA LYS A 111 3.94 -46.27 16.32
C LYS A 111 3.28 -45.83 15.01
N ALA A 112 3.10 -44.53 14.83
CA ALA A 112 2.60 -43.97 13.58
C ALA A 112 3.51 -44.38 12.41
N LEU A 113 4.83 -44.24 12.58
CA LEU A 113 5.81 -44.62 11.58
C LEU A 113 5.79 -46.12 11.26
N GLN A 114 5.68 -46.98 12.28
CA GLN A 114 5.60 -48.43 12.06
C GLN A 114 4.39 -48.80 11.21
N ASN A 115 3.23 -48.22 11.51
CA ASN A 115 2.00 -48.44 10.72
C ASN A 115 2.11 -47.81 9.32
N ALA A 116 2.81 -46.67 9.16
CA ALA A 116 3.01 -46.04 7.86
C ALA A 116 3.94 -46.88 6.97
N LYS A 117 5.01 -47.46 7.52
CA LYS A 117 5.88 -48.42 6.81
C LYS A 117 5.11 -49.68 6.42
N HIS A 118 4.26 -50.19 7.31
CA HIS A 118 3.38 -51.32 6.98
C HIS A 118 2.40 -50.96 5.86
N LEU A 119 1.83 -49.75 5.88
CA LEU A 119 0.99 -49.27 4.78
C LEU A 119 1.77 -49.20 3.46
N LEU A 120 3.00 -48.67 3.45
CA LEU A 120 3.86 -48.66 2.26
C LEU A 120 4.15 -50.07 1.72
N GLU A 121 4.22 -51.08 2.60
CA GLU A 121 4.40 -52.46 2.19
C GLU A 121 3.13 -53.09 1.58
N VAL A 122 1.97 -52.69 2.08
CA VAL A 122 0.66 -53.17 1.63
C VAL A 122 0.29 -52.55 0.27
N ILE A 123 0.63 -51.29 0.01
CA ILE A 123 0.30 -50.61 -1.26
C ILE A 123 1.32 -50.86 -2.39
N LYS A 124 2.23 -51.83 -2.26
CA LYS A 124 3.33 -52.01 -3.24
C LYS A 124 2.85 -52.15 -4.70
N ASN A 125 1.65 -52.71 -4.89
CA ASN A 125 1.03 -52.96 -6.19
C ASN A 125 0.09 -51.82 -6.66
N GLU A 126 -0.02 -50.73 -5.89
CA GLU A 126 -0.85 -49.59 -6.26
C GLU A 126 -0.35 -48.96 -7.57
N THR A 127 -1.27 -48.75 -8.50
CA THR A 127 -1.02 -48.19 -9.83
C THR A 127 -1.07 -46.67 -9.87
N ASP A 128 -1.77 -46.06 -8.89
CA ASP A 128 -1.84 -44.61 -8.77
C ASP A 128 -0.59 -44.05 -8.08
N ASP A 129 0.29 -43.49 -8.90
CA ASP A 129 1.52 -42.84 -8.47
C ASP A 129 1.26 -41.65 -7.53
N LEU A 130 0.18 -40.88 -7.75
CA LEU A 130 -0.15 -39.72 -6.91
C LEU A 130 -0.59 -40.17 -5.51
N LYS A 131 -1.43 -41.21 -5.44
CA LYS A 131 -1.82 -41.81 -4.15
C LYS A 131 -0.63 -42.38 -3.39
N THR A 132 0.28 -43.05 -4.11
CA THR A 132 1.54 -43.55 -3.54
C THR A 132 2.40 -42.40 -3.02
N LEU A 133 2.48 -41.29 -3.78
CA LEU A 133 3.21 -40.09 -3.39
C LEU A 133 2.61 -39.42 -2.16
N GLU A 134 1.29 -39.35 -2.03
CA GLU A 134 0.62 -38.82 -0.83
C GLU A 134 1.01 -39.59 0.44
N ILE A 135 1.06 -40.92 0.36
CA ILE A 135 1.41 -41.78 1.51
C ILE A 135 2.89 -41.66 1.85
N LEU A 136 3.76 -41.57 0.83
CA LEU A 136 5.18 -41.32 1.02
C LEU A 136 5.43 -39.95 1.65
N THR A 137 4.71 -38.92 1.21
CA THR A 137 4.75 -37.56 1.79
C THR A 137 4.33 -37.59 3.26
N TYR A 138 3.21 -38.26 3.56
CA TYR A 138 2.74 -38.44 4.92
C TYR A 138 3.75 -39.18 5.79
N THR A 139 4.40 -40.21 5.25
CA THR A 139 5.47 -40.95 5.94
C THR A 139 6.72 -40.10 6.17
N ALA A 140 7.10 -39.28 5.19
CA ALA A 140 8.23 -38.36 5.28
C ALA A 140 8.03 -37.30 6.39
N ILE A 141 6.81 -36.73 6.50
CA ILE A 141 6.45 -35.82 7.60
C ILE A 141 6.58 -36.50 8.96
N ILE A 142 6.18 -37.77 9.09
CA ILE A 142 6.31 -38.54 10.34
C ILE A 142 7.78 -38.78 10.68
N GLU A 143 8.60 -39.23 9.73
CA GLU A 143 10.04 -39.43 9.97
C GLU A 143 10.73 -38.12 10.35
N GLY A 144 10.47 -37.05 9.62
CA GLY A 144 11.01 -35.72 9.93
C GLY A 144 10.62 -35.28 11.35
N SER A 145 9.36 -35.45 11.72
CA SER A 145 8.85 -35.14 13.07
C SER A 145 9.53 -35.97 14.17
N ILE A 146 9.91 -37.22 13.90
CA ILE A 146 10.67 -38.06 14.84
C ILE A 146 12.12 -37.61 14.93
N ALA A 147 12.72 -37.29 13.78
CA ALA A 147 14.12 -36.90 13.70
C ALA A 147 14.35 -35.56 14.41
N ILE A 148 13.50 -34.56 14.17
CA ILE A 148 13.60 -33.25 14.82
C ILE A 148 13.40 -33.35 16.35
N THR A 149 12.43 -34.15 16.82
CA THR A 149 12.20 -34.36 18.26
C THR A 149 13.36 -35.10 18.94
N LYS A 150 14.14 -35.89 18.18
CA LYS A 150 15.37 -36.56 18.66
C LYS A 150 16.64 -35.75 18.39
N LYS A 151 16.54 -34.54 17.85
CA LYS A 151 17.67 -33.70 17.46
C LYS A 151 18.61 -34.35 16.44
N LYS A 152 18.06 -35.16 15.53
CA LYS A 152 18.76 -35.72 14.37
C LYS A 152 18.42 -34.85 13.16
N TYR A 153 19.15 -33.75 13.01
CA TYR A 153 18.82 -32.70 12.05
C TYR A 153 19.06 -33.12 10.60
N ASP A 154 20.06 -33.97 10.36
CA ASP A 154 20.39 -34.59 9.08
C ASP A 154 19.21 -35.39 8.48
N ILE A 155 18.69 -36.31 9.28
CA ILE A 155 17.55 -37.15 8.91
C ILE A 155 16.28 -36.30 8.78
N SER A 156 16.12 -35.31 9.66
CA SER A 156 14.99 -34.38 9.64
C SER A 156 14.97 -33.58 8.35
N LEU A 157 16.12 -33.01 7.98
CA LEU A 157 16.30 -32.17 6.83
C LEU A 157 16.05 -32.96 5.54
N TYR A 158 16.58 -34.18 5.42
CA TYR A 158 16.25 -35.07 4.29
C TYR A 158 14.75 -35.38 4.17
N ALA A 159 14.13 -35.83 5.26
CA ALA A 159 12.73 -36.25 5.26
C ALA A 159 11.77 -35.07 4.96
N PHE A 160 11.99 -33.91 5.56
CA PHE A 160 11.18 -32.72 5.29
C PHE A 160 11.44 -32.13 3.91
N SER A 161 12.64 -32.27 3.36
CA SER A 161 12.94 -31.83 1.98
C SER A 161 12.12 -32.63 0.95
N ILE A 162 12.06 -33.95 1.12
CA ILE A 162 11.18 -34.81 0.30
C ILE A 162 9.72 -34.38 0.45
N ALA A 163 9.27 -34.14 1.69
CA ALA A 163 7.90 -33.71 1.93
C ALA A 163 7.59 -32.36 1.27
N LYS A 164 8.51 -31.38 1.32
CA LYS A 164 8.35 -30.06 0.70
C LYS A 164 8.17 -30.17 -0.81
N CYS A 165 9.07 -30.88 -1.49
CA CYS A 165 8.99 -31.08 -2.94
C CYS A 165 7.75 -31.86 -3.35
N ALA A 166 7.38 -32.91 -2.59
CA ALA A 166 6.19 -33.69 -2.87
C ALA A 166 4.90 -32.88 -2.69
N ILE A 167 4.80 -32.01 -1.68
CA ILE A 167 3.62 -31.14 -1.49
C ILE A 167 3.49 -30.13 -2.61
N HIS A 168 4.58 -29.46 -3.00
CA HIS A 168 4.56 -28.51 -4.13
C HIS A 168 4.16 -29.18 -5.44
N PHE A 169 4.62 -30.41 -5.67
CA PHE A 169 4.18 -31.21 -6.81
C PHE A 169 2.68 -31.57 -6.69
N LEU A 170 2.25 -32.16 -5.56
CA LEU A 170 0.86 -32.60 -5.35
C LEU A 170 -0.15 -31.46 -5.50
N TYR A 171 0.18 -30.26 -5.01
CA TYR A 171 -0.68 -29.08 -5.18
C TYR A 171 -1.04 -28.83 -6.66
N ASN A 172 -0.07 -28.97 -7.56
CA ASN A 172 -0.23 -28.70 -8.98
C ASN A 172 -0.88 -29.88 -9.74
N TYR A 173 -0.53 -31.12 -9.40
CA TYR A 173 -0.91 -32.30 -10.19
C TYR A 173 -2.11 -33.07 -9.63
N GLN A 174 -2.35 -33.04 -8.32
CA GLN A 174 -3.43 -33.80 -7.71
C GLN A 174 -4.79 -33.17 -8.04
N LYS A 175 -5.74 -34.00 -8.47
CA LYS A 175 -7.12 -33.58 -8.72
C LYS A 175 -7.99 -34.02 -7.56
N LEU A 176 -8.43 -33.06 -6.74
CA LEU A 176 -9.29 -33.32 -5.59
C LEU A 176 -10.78 -33.10 -5.97
N PRO A 177 -11.72 -33.73 -5.25
CA PRO A 177 -13.14 -33.44 -5.37
C PRO A 177 -13.44 -31.97 -5.03
N GLU A 178 -14.48 -31.37 -5.62
CA GLU A 178 -14.88 -29.97 -5.41
C GLU A 178 -15.15 -29.61 -3.93
N THR A 179 -15.42 -30.60 -3.09
CA THR A 179 -15.66 -30.40 -1.66
C THR A 179 -14.38 -30.10 -0.87
N ILE A 180 -13.19 -30.38 -1.42
CA ILE A 180 -11.92 -30.30 -0.70
C ILE A 180 -11.04 -29.23 -1.35
N THR A 181 -10.66 -28.25 -0.55
CA THR A 181 -9.74 -27.16 -0.88
C THR A 181 -8.30 -27.66 -0.97
N LYS A 182 -7.51 -27.21 -1.95
CA LYS A 182 -6.08 -27.58 -2.07
C LYS A 182 -5.18 -26.82 -1.09
N GLU A 183 -5.74 -25.83 -0.41
CA GLU A 183 -5.08 -24.91 0.51
C GLU A 183 -4.42 -25.65 1.69
N PHE A 184 -4.92 -26.84 2.09
CA PHE A 184 -4.28 -27.64 3.13
C PHE A 184 -2.83 -28.03 2.78
N TYR A 185 -2.46 -28.12 1.50
CA TYR A 185 -1.08 -28.38 1.10
C TYR A 185 -0.15 -27.26 1.58
N TYR A 186 -0.54 -26.00 1.42
CA TYR A 186 0.20 -24.85 1.93
C TYR A 186 0.17 -24.81 3.46
N GLU A 187 -0.95 -25.14 4.10
CA GLU A 187 -1.00 -25.21 5.57
C GLU A 187 -0.04 -26.26 6.15
N ILE A 188 0.11 -27.42 5.49
CA ILE A 188 1.11 -28.41 5.90
C ILE A 188 2.52 -27.84 5.70
N ALA A 189 2.77 -27.20 4.56
CA ALA A 189 4.07 -26.61 4.25
C ALA A 189 4.46 -25.56 5.30
N ASP A 190 3.60 -24.56 5.52
CA ASP A 190 3.85 -23.42 6.39
C ASP A 190 3.82 -23.80 7.87
N GLY A 191 2.90 -24.69 8.27
CA GLY A 191 2.67 -25.05 9.66
C GLY A 191 3.60 -26.14 10.20
N ILE A 192 4.12 -27.02 9.33
CA ILE A 192 4.86 -28.22 9.76
C ILE A 192 6.24 -28.29 9.10
N ILE A 193 6.30 -28.17 7.78
CA ILE A 193 7.53 -28.46 7.02
C ILE A 193 8.52 -27.31 7.13
N ASP A 194 8.11 -26.09 6.81
CA ASP A 194 9.00 -24.93 6.71
C ASP A 194 9.63 -24.56 8.06
N PRO A 195 8.89 -24.53 9.19
CA PRO A 195 9.50 -24.31 10.49
C PRO A 195 10.52 -25.40 10.83
N ALA A 196 10.24 -26.65 10.48
CA ALA A 196 11.14 -27.78 10.75
C ALA A 196 12.40 -27.75 9.86
N LEU A 197 12.26 -27.37 8.59
CA LEU A 197 13.39 -27.17 7.68
C LEU A 197 14.29 -26.04 8.16
N LYS A 198 13.73 -24.87 8.52
CA LYS A 198 14.50 -23.74 9.07
C LYS A 198 15.33 -24.17 10.28
N VAL A 199 14.69 -24.83 11.26
CA VAL A 199 15.39 -25.29 12.47
C VAL A 199 16.48 -26.31 12.15
N SER A 200 16.22 -27.24 11.23
CA SER A 200 17.19 -28.28 10.85
C SER A 200 18.38 -27.67 10.10
N ALA A 201 18.13 -26.82 9.11
CA ALA A 201 19.16 -26.14 8.31
C ALA A 201 20.03 -25.20 9.16
N SER A 202 19.44 -24.42 10.07
CA SER A 202 20.20 -23.58 11.00
C SER A 202 21.06 -24.42 11.96
N SER A 203 20.58 -25.60 12.38
CA SER A 203 21.35 -26.50 13.24
C SER A 203 22.55 -27.12 12.52
N GLU A 204 22.43 -27.35 11.21
CA GLU A 204 23.52 -27.83 10.34
C GLU A 204 24.39 -26.71 9.76
N LYS A 205 24.08 -25.44 10.07
CA LYS A 205 24.79 -24.26 9.58
C LYS A 205 24.79 -24.15 8.05
N LEU A 206 23.69 -24.55 7.42
CA LEU A 206 23.46 -24.32 6.00
C LEU A 206 22.91 -22.91 5.81
N ASN A 207 23.55 -22.14 4.92
CA ASN A 207 23.03 -20.86 4.47
C ASN A 207 22.00 -21.10 3.37
N PHE A 208 20.82 -20.49 3.48
CA PHE A 208 19.76 -20.62 2.49
C PHE A 208 18.93 -19.35 2.43
N THR A 209 18.53 -18.99 1.22
CA THR A 209 17.64 -17.86 0.92
C THR A 209 16.22 -18.37 0.64
N ASP A 210 16.10 -19.41 -0.21
CA ASP A 210 14.87 -20.15 -0.46
C ASP A 210 14.89 -21.56 0.15
N LEU A 211 13.85 -21.88 0.93
CA LEU A 211 13.62 -23.21 1.50
C LEU A 211 13.31 -24.26 0.43
N THR A 212 12.73 -23.87 -0.70
CA THR A 212 12.38 -24.81 -1.77
C THR A 212 13.65 -25.28 -2.50
N GLU A 213 14.57 -24.36 -2.79
CA GLU A 213 15.88 -24.71 -3.34
C GLU A 213 16.74 -25.49 -2.34
N LEU A 214 16.72 -25.11 -1.06
CA LEU A 214 17.34 -25.93 -0.02
C LEU A 214 16.79 -27.36 -0.04
N ALA A 215 15.46 -27.52 -0.09
CA ALA A 215 14.86 -28.85 -0.14
C ALA A 215 15.36 -29.65 -1.35
N LYS A 216 15.34 -29.06 -2.55
CA LYS A 216 15.84 -29.71 -3.77
C LYS A 216 17.30 -30.17 -3.64
N SER A 217 18.17 -29.35 -3.05
CA SER A 217 19.59 -29.69 -2.88
C SER A 217 19.83 -30.90 -1.98
N GLN A 218 18.94 -31.14 -1.01
CA GLN A 218 19.15 -32.12 0.06
C GLN A 218 18.50 -33.48 -0.21
N ILE A 219 17.69 -33.58 -1.26
CA ILE A 219 16.94 -34.80 -1.62
C ILE A 219 17.84 -35.93 -2.14
N PHE A 220 19.10 -35.64 -2.49
CA PHE A 220 20.05 -36.65 -2.99
C PHE A 220 20.77 -37.44 -1.88
N ASN A 221 20.49 -37.15 -0.60
CA ASN A 221 21.04 -37.90 0.55
C ASN A 221 20.33 -39.25 0.77
N ILE A 222 20.29 -40.09 -0.27
CA ILE A 222 19.51 -41.35 -0.36
C ILE A 222 19.86 -42.34 0.77
N GLU A 223 21.09 -42.32 1.26
CA GLU A 223 21.58 -43.25 2.28
C GLU A 223 20.84 -43.15 3.63
N LEU A 224 20.23 -41.98 3.92
CA LEU A 224 19.58 -41.74 5.21
C LEU A 224 18.26 -42.51 5.37
N ILE A 225 17.36 -42.41 4.38
CA ILE A 225 16.05 -43.09 4.40
C ILE A 225 15.69 -43.62 3.00
N PRO A 226 16.24 -44.78 2.58
CA PRO A 226 16.17 -45.25 1.20
C PRO A 226 14.75 -45.46 0.65
N TYR A 227 13.79 -45.85 1.49
CA TYR A 227 12.42 -46.12 1.05
C TYR A 227 11.65 -44.85 0.66
N LEU A 228 12.06 -43.66 1.14
CA LEU A 228 11.46 -42.38 0.76
C LEU A 228 11.92 -41.91 -0.62
N TYR A 229 13.05 -42.42 -1.13
CA TYR A 229 13.54 -42.09 -2.46
C TYR A 229 12.57 -42.50 -3.58
N LYS A 230 11.64 -43.42 -3.32
CA LYS A 230 10.54 -43.71 -4.25
C LYS A 230 9.71 -42.45 -4.58
N ALA A 231 9.54 -41.52 -3.63
CA ALA A 231 8.80 -40.27 -3.85
C ALA A 231 9.50 -39.39 -4.89
N VAL A 232 10.82 -39.29 -4.79
CA VAL A 232 11.66 -38.55 -5.73
C VAL A 232 11.51 -39.08 -7.14
N LYS A 233 11.60 -40.41 -7.31
CA LYS A 233 11.44 -41.06 -8.61
C LYS A 233 10.06 -40.81 -9.24
N ILE A 234 9.00 -40.81 -8.43
CA ILE A 234 7.64 -40.50 -8.89
C ILE A 234 7.55 -39.04 -9.35
N ILE A 235 8.15 -38.10 -8.61
CA ILE A 235 8.13 -36.69 -9.02
C ILE A 235 8.96 -36.50 -10.28
N GLU A 236 10.16 -37.09 -10.36
CA GLU A 236 11.04 -37.03 -11.53
C GLU A 236 10.39 -37.60 -12.81
N SER A 237 9.62 -38.69 -12.70
CA SER A 237 8.95 -39.30 -13.86
C SER A 237 7.84 -38.41 -14.44
N HIS A 238 7.21 -37.58 -13.61
CA HIS A 238 6.19 -36.63 -14.05
C HIS A 238 6.76 -35.26 -14.43
N ASN A 239 7.57 -34.67 -13.56
CA ASN A 239 8.21 -33.37 -13.77
C ASN A 239 9.45 -33.20 -12.87
N ALA A 240 10.64 -33.33 -13.48
CA ALA A 240 11.92 -33.22 -12.79
C ALA A 240 12.19 -31.87 -12.13
N THR A 241 11.57 -30.77 -12.59
CA THR A 241 11.81 -29.40 -12.08
C THR A 241 11.52 -29.26 -10.58
N TYR A 242 10.63 -30.09 -10.02
CA TYR A 242 10.29 -30.07 -8.60
C TYR A 242 11.35 -30.70 -7.69
N VAL A 243 12.35 -31.40 -8.27
CA VAL A 243 13.39 -32.09 -7.50
C VAL A 243 14.80 -31.70 -7.93
N THR A 244 14.98 -31.19 -9.16
CA THR A 244 16.26 -30.66 -9.60
C THR A 244 16.50 -29.29 -8.97
N PRO A 245 17.58 -29.10 -8.19
CA PRO A 245 17.95 -27.77 -7.71
C PRO A 245 18.18 -26.86 -8.92
N THR A 246 17.55 -25.70 -8.90
CA THR A 246 17.80 -24.67 -9.90
C THR A 246 19.27 -24.29 -9.74
N SER A 247 20.02 -24.21 -10.84
CA SER A 247 21.46 -23.95 -10.82
C SER A 247 21.75 -22.49 -10.46
N GLU A 248 21.24 -22.00 -9.34
CA GLU A 248 21.40 -20.63 -8.86
C GLU A 248 22.72 -20.41 -8.12
N ASN A 249 23.53 -21.46 -7.93
CA ASN A 249 24.86 -21.33 -7.34
C ASN A 249 25.93 -20.75 -8.30
N ASN A 250 25.55 -20.34 -9.52
CA ASN A 250 26.39 -19.60 -10.46
C ASN A 250 25.62 -18.42 -11.09
N ILE A 251 24.78 -17.74 -10.32
CA ILE A 251 24.39 -16.37 -10.70
C ILE A 251 25.62 -15.51 -10.40
N ASP A 252 26.19 -14.86 -11.42
CA ASP A 252 27.16 -13.79 -11.20
C ASP A 252 26.42 -12.66 -10.46
N LEU A 253 26.45 -12.74 -9.13
CA LEU A 253 25.77 -11.79 -8.26
C LEU A 253 26.29 -10.39 -8.54
N LEU A 254 25.39 -9.42 -8.53
CA LEU A 254 25.77 -8.01 -8.63
C LEU A 254 26.63 -7.65 -7.42
N LYS A 255 27.90 -7.29 -7.65
CA LYS A 255 28.86 -6.97 -6.58
C LYS A 255 28.92 -5.48 -6.24
N GLU A 256 28.50 -4.62 -7.16
CA GLU A 256 28.56 -3.17 -6.97
C GLU A 256 27.35 -2.47 -7.57
N VAL A 257 26.96 -1.35 -6.94
CA VAL A 257 25.98 -0.40 -7.45
C VAL A 257 26.67 0.93 -7.69
N LYS A 258 26.32 1.60 -8.80
CA LYS A 258 26.83 2.92 -9.15
C LYS A 258 25.75 3.98 -8.96
N TRP A 259 26.11 5.07 -8.30
CA TRP A 259 25.26 6.21 -8.03
C TRP A 259 26.02 7.52 -8.28
N GLY A 260 25.75 8.18 -9.40
CA GLY A 260 26.54 9.35 -9.84
C GLY A 260 28.03 9.01 -9.99
N SER A 261 28.89 9.74 -9.26
CA SER A 261 30.33 9.49 -9.19
C SER A 261 30.74 8.46 -8.12
N TYR A 262 29.78 7.93 -7.35
CA TYR A 262 30.02 6.98 -6.27
C TYR A 262 29.75 5.54 -6.70
N SER A 263 30.52 4.60 -6.14
CA SER A 263 30.29 3.16 -6.26
C SER A 263 30.26 2.56 -4.85
N ALA A 264 29.27 1.71 -4.58
CA ALA A 264 29.15 1.00 -3.31
C ALA A 264 29.15 -0.51 -3.55
N GLN A 265 29.87 -1.25 -2.71
CA GLN A 265 29.92 -2.71 -2.80
C GLN A 265 28.71 -3.33 -2.09
N LEU A 266 28.14 -4.35 -2.71
CA LEU A 266 27.06 -5.13 -2.13
C LEU A 266 27.67 -6.26 -1.30
N THR A 267 27.48 -6.19 0.02
CA THR A 267 27.95 -7.20 0.97
C THR A 267 26.94 -8.32 1.21
N SER A 268 25.66 -8.05 0.95
CA SER A 268 24.55 -8.98 1.14
C SER A 268 24.15 -9.63 -0.19
N ASP A 269 24.23 -10.97 -0.24
CA ASP A 269 23.76 -11.75 -1.39
C ASP A 269 22.26 -11.55 -1.62
N ASP A 270 21.46 -11.43 -0.54
CA ASP A 270 20.01 -11.19 -0.62
C ASP A 270 19.70 -9.85 -1.30
N LEU A 271 20.44 -8.80 -0.93
CA LEU A 271 20.28 -7.48 -1.54
C LEU A 271 20.70 -7.49 -3.01
N SER A 272 21.76 -8.23 -3.35
CA SER A 272 22.21 -8.37 -4.74
C SER A 272 21.14 -9.04 -5.62
N LEU A 273 20.50 -10.11 -5.13
CA LEU A 273 19.40 -10.78 -5.81
C LEU A 273 18.17 -9.88 -5.93
N ALA A 274 17.84 -9.12 -4.89
CA ALA A 274 16.72 -8.17 -4.92
C ALA A 274 16.93 -7.11 -5.99
N ILE A 275 18.13 -6.53 -6.10
CA ILE A 275 18.46 -5.53 -7.13
C ILE A 275 18.46 -6.16 -8.53
N MET A 276 18.96 -7.40 -8.69
CA MET A 276 18.92 -8.11 -9.97
C MET A 276 17.47 -8.35 -10.43
N LYS A 277 16.60 -8.80 -9.53
CA LYS A 277 15.16 -8.95 -9.80
C LYS A 277 14.52 -7.63 -10.23
N ILE A 278 14.81 -6.54 -9.52
CA ILE A 278 14.33 -5.20 -9.89
C ILE A 278 14.78 -4.85 -11.31
N ASN A 279 16.06 -5.05 -11.64
CA ASN A 279 16.60 -4.74 -12.97
C ASN A 279 15.95 -5.57 -14.09
N GLU A 280 15.48 -6.79 -13.81
CA GLU A 280 14.72 -7.59 -14.76
C GLU A 280 13.27 -7.08 -14.91
N GLU A 281 12.61 -6.75 -13.80
CA GLU A 281 11.25 -6.21 -13.81
C GLU A 281 11.19 -4.85 -14.52
N LEU A 282 12.20 -3.99 -14.33
CA LEU A 282 12.31 -2.69 -14.99
C LEU A 282 12.30 -2.79 -16.53
N LYS A 283 12.81 -3.89 -17.11
CA LYS A 283 12.81 -4.09 -18.57
C LYS A 283 11.41 -4.32 -19.15
N ASN A 284 10.47 -4.77 -18.32
CA ASN A 284 9.12 -5.14 -18.74
C ASN A 284 8.09 -4.02 -18.47
N ILE A 285 8.53 -2.84 -18.04
CA ILE A 285 7.64 -1.72 -17.74
C ILE A 285 7.05 -1.16 -19.03
N ASP A 286 5.73 -1.00 -19.04
CA ASP A 286 5.00 -0.28 -20.07
C ASP A 286 4.56 1.08 -19.52
N ASP A 287 5.24 2.13 -19.98
CA ASP A 287 5.01 3.52 -19.60
C ASP A 287 3.60 4.06 -19.92
N LYS A 288 2.76 3.28 -20.59
CA LYS A 288 1.34 3.58 -20.85
C LYS A 288 0.39 2.89 -19.87
N ASN A 289 0.83 1.84 -19.18
CA ASN A 289 -0.02 1.05 -18.31
C ASN A 289 0.41 1.19 -16.85
N THR A 290 -0.45 1.79 -16.04
CA THR A 290 -0.22 2.00 -14.60
C THR A 290 0.07 0.70 -13.84
N SER A 291 -0.55 -0.42 -14.19
CA SER A 291 -0.34 -1.69 -13.45
C SER A 291 1.03 -2.32 -13.68
N SER A 292 1.74 -1.92 -14.74
CA SER A 292 3.10 -2.44 -15.01
C SER A 292 4.13 -1.97 -13.98
N PHE A 293 3.82 -0.91 -13.22
CA PHE A 293 4.70 -0.34 -12.21
C PHE A 293 4.56 -1.03 -10.84
N ASP A 294 3.49 -1.79 -10.58
CA ASP A 294 3.18 -2.30 -9.24
C ASP A 294 4.23 -3.30 -8.74
N SER A 295 4.62 -4.28 -9.58
CA SER A 295 5.65 -5.27 -9.22
C SER A 295 7.01 -4.64 -8.90
N PRO A 296 7.61 -3.81 -9.78
CA PRO A 296 8.91 -3.20 -9.49
C PRO A 296 8.86 -2.22 -8.32
N LEU A 297 7.76 -1.51 -8.09
CA LEU A 297 7.62 -0.65 -6.91
C LEU A 297 7.61 -1.45 -5.61
N ILE A 298 6.93 -2.60 -5.58
CA ILE A 298 6.96 -3.51 -4.43
C ILE A 298 8.37 -4.07 -4.23
N SER A 299 9.02 -4.55 -5.30
CA SER A 299 10.39 -5.07 -5.24
C SER A 299 11.38 -4.03 -4.70
N TYR A 300 11.27 -2.76 -5.12
CA TYR A 300 12.07 -1.66 -4.55
C TYR A 300 11.78 -1.45 -3.06
N GLN A 301 10.51 -1.48 -2.64
CA GLN A 301 10.14 -1.31 -1.25
C GLN A 301 10.70 -2.45 -0.39
N ASP A 302 10.60 -3.69 -0.85
CA ASP A 302 11.18 -4.86 -0.19
C ASP A 302 12.69 -4.71 -0.06
N ALA A 303 13.40 -4.31 -1.13
CA ALA A 303 14.84 -4.08 -1.10
C ALA A 303 15.24 -2.95 -0.14
N ILE A 304 14.48 -1.84 -0.09
CA ILE A 304 14.70 -0.75 0.86
C ILE A 304 14.52 -1.27 2.30
N THR A 305 13.45 -2.02 2.58
CA THR A 305 13.22 -2.55 3.94
C THR A 305 14.31 -3.51 4.37
N LEU A 306 14.74 -4.41 3.47
CA LEU A 306 15.82 -5.35 3.69
C LEU A 306 17.11 -4.61 4.04
N HIS A 307 17.52 -3.65 3.21
CA HIS A 307 18.74 -2.87 3.43
C HIS A 307 18.66 -2.03 4.71
N THR A 308 17.52 -1.42 5.03
CA THR A 308 17.37 -0.66 6.29
C THR A 308 17.49 -1.55 7.53
N GLN A 309 16.95 -2.78 7.50
CA GLN A 309 17.11 -3.72 8.60
C GLN A 309 18.56 -4.20 8.74
N GLU A 310 19.29 -4.35 7.63
CA GLU A 310 20.71 -4.67 7.67
C GLU A 310 21.54 -3.52 8.26
N MET A 311 21.23 -2.27 7.88
CA MET A 311 21.86 -1.08 8.48
C MET A 311 21.62 -1.02 9.99
N GLU A 312 20.40 -1.28 10.46
CA GLU A 312 20.07 -1.32 11.90
C GLU A 312 20.78 -2.44 12.66
N ARG A 313 21.06 -3.58 12.02
CA ARG A 313 21.85 -4.67 12.63
C ARG A 313 23.33 -4.31 12.69
N ASN A 314 23.84 -3.68 11.65
CA ASN A 314 25.26 -3.32 11.51
C ASN A 314 25.65 -2.06 12.27
N SER A 315 24.70 -1.22 12.71
CA SER A 315 24.96 0.00 13.49
C SER A 315 25.61 -0.23 14.86
N SER A 316 25.85 -1.49 15.24
CA SER A 316 26.58 -1.89 16.45
C SER A 316 28.07 -2.16 16.22
N ASN A 317 28.54 -2.16 14.97
CA ASN A 317 29.93 -2.36 14.58
C ASN A 317 30.51 -1.04 14.04
N ASP A 318 31.42 -0.41 14.80
CA ASP A 318 32.01 0.91 14.56
C ASP A 318 33.05 0.95 13.40
N GLU A 319 32.66 0.58 12.18
CA GLU A 319 33.50 0.79 10.98
C GLU A 319 32.91 1.90 10.09
N GLU A 320 33.48 3.11 10.15
CA GLU A 320 33.01 4.31 9.44
C GLU A 320 32.90 4.15 7.91
N SER A 321 33.76 3.32 7.30
CA SER A 321 33.75 3.08 5.84
C SER A 321 32.52 2.29 5.37
N ASN A 322 32.08 1.29 6.15
CA ASN A 322 30.89 0.49 5.83
C ASN A 322 29.62 1.33 5.91
N ASN A 323 29.59 2.33 6.79
CA ASN A 323 28.43 3.22 6.94
C ASN A 323 28.21 4.08 5.68
N GLN A 324 29.28 4.62 5.07
CA GLN A 324 29.13 5.44 3.87
C GLN A 324 28.55 4.66 2.68
N GLU A 325 29.06 3.45 2.44
CA GLU A 325 28.58 2.57 1.37
C GLU A 325 27.10 2.19 1.56
N GLN A 326 26.69 1.91 2.81
CA GLN A 326 25.29 1.64 3.15
C GLN A 326 24.37 2.83 2.83
N TYR A 327 24.78 4.06 3.14
CA TYR A 327 24.00 5.26 2.79
C TYR A 327 23.94 5.50 1.28
N ILE A 328 25.01 5.19 0.52
CA ILE A 328 25.01 5.28 -0.94
C ILE A 328 24.00 4.29 -1.53
N ILE A 329 23.99 3.03 -1.08
CA ILE A 329 23.03 2.02 -1.53
C ILE A 329 21.59 2.44 -1.20
N LEU A 330 21.35 2.93 0.02
CA LEU A 330 20.03 3.40 0.43
C LEU A 330 19.55 4.57 -0.45
N THR A 331 20.45 5.50 -0.77
CA THR A 331 20.17 6.64 -1.65
C THR A 331 19.83 6.19 -3.06
N TYR A 332 20.62 5.27 -3.61
CA TYR A 332 20.35 4.66 -4.92
C TYR A 332 18.96 4.02 -4.96
N LEU A 333 18.62 3.17 -3.97
CA LEU A 333 17.33 2.49 -3.93
C LEU A 333 16.17 3.48 -3.79
N LYS A 334 16.26 4.43 -2.85
CA LYS A 334 15.21 5.42 -2.62
C LYS A 334 15.03 6.36 -3.81
N TYR A 335 16.10 6.83 -4.42
CA TYR A 335 16.03 7.69 -5.59
C TYR A 335 15.29 6.99 -6.74
N ASN A 336 15.71 5.78 -7.09
CA ASN A 336 15.09 5.04 -8.20
C ASN A 336 13.64 4.67 -7.91
N TYR A 337 13.32 4.30 -6.66
CA TYR A 337 11.94 4.09 -6.22
C TYR A 337 11.07 5.34 -6.40
N LEU A 338 11.54 6.50 -5.93
CA LEU A 338 10.81 7.77 -6.03
C LEU A 338 10.66 8.23 -7.48
N LEU A 339 11.71 8.05 -8.30
CA LEU A 339 11.64 8.35 -9.72
C LEU A 339 10.62 7.45 -10.45
N LEU A 340 10.60 6.15 -10.12
CA LEU A 340 9.64 5.20 -10.67
C LEU A 340 8.20 5.53 -10.25
N ARG A 341 8.01 5.97 -9.00
CA ARG A 341 6.73 6.46 -8.49
C ARG A 341 6.26 7.69 -9.28
N ILE A 342 7.15 8.65 -9.55
CA ILE A 342 6.84 9.83 -10.38
C ILE A 342 6.43 9.40 -11.79
N ARG A 343 7.12 8.42 -12.40
CA ARG A 343 6.75 7.86 -13.72
C ARG A 343 5.35 7.28 -13.73
N ARG A 344 5.01 6.46 -12.73
CA ARG A 344 3.65 5.92 -12.57
C ARG A 344 2.61 7.03 -12.43
N ASP A 345 2.85 8.01 -11.56
CA ASP A 345 1.91 9.10 -11.29
C ASP A 345 1.71 9.98 -12.53
N ASN A 346 2.76 10.18 -13.32
CA ASN A 346 2.69 10.86 -14.60
C ASN A 346 1.88 10.06 -15.66
N THR A 347 1.92 8.72 -15.65
CA THR A 347 1.03 7.89 -16.48
C THR A 347 -0.44 8.13 -16.11
N ILE A 348 -0.75 8.10 -14.81
CA ILE A 348 -2.10 8.36 -14.30
C ILE A 348 -2.58 9.76 -14.72
N MET A 349 -1.70 10.76 -14.64
CA MET A 349 -2.01 12.13 -15.10
C MET A 349 -2.31 12.18 -16.60
N LYS A 350 -1.56 11.46 -17.44
CA LYS A 350 -1.83 11.38 -18.89
C LYS A 350 -3.17 10.70 -19.19
N ASP A 351 -3.53 9.67 -18.43
CA ASP A 351 -4.84 9.01 -18.55
C ASP A 351 -6.00 9.94 -18.16
N LEU A 352 -5.81 10.73 -17.08
CA LEU A 352 -6.78 11.76 -16.69
C LEU A 352 -6.90 12.86 -17.74
N ASP A 353 -5.78 13.28 -18.33
CA ASP A 353 -5.77 14.25 -19.44
C ASP A 353 -6.51 13.73 -20.67
N ALA A 354 -6.28 12.47 -21.06
CA ALA A 354 -6.98 11.83 -22.16
C ALA A 354 -8.49 11.79 -21.91
N GLN A 355 -8.92 11.42 -20.70
CA GLN A 355 -10.33 11.46 -20.30
C GLN A 355 -10.90 12.88 -20.41
N ILE A 356 -10.19 13.91 -19.98
CA ILE A 356 -10.68 15.29 -20.10
C ILE A 356 -10.83 15.71 -21.57
N VAL A 357 -9.90 15.33 -22.46
CA VAL A 357 -9.88 15.71 -23.89
C VAL A 357 -10.87 14.92 -24.74
N GLU A 358 -10.95 13.60 -24.61
CA GLU A 358 -11.91 12.75 -25.36
C GLU A 358 -13.36 13.23 -25.16
N ASN A 359 -13.64 13.77 -23.98
CA ASN A 359 -14.94 14.31 -23.60
C ASN A 359 -15.30 15.65 -24.25
N GLN A 360 -14.32 16.41 -24.76
CA GLN A 360 -14.58 17.60 -25.56
C GLN A 360 -15.04 17.24 -26.98
N ASN A 361 -14.60 16.08 -27.50
CA ASN A 361 -14.84 15.63 -28.86
C ASN A 361 -15.99 14.61 -29.00
N SER A 362 -16.48 14.05 -27.89
CA SER A 362 -17.57 13.06 -27.89
C SER A 362 -18.96 13.71 -28.04
N LYS A 363 -19.91 12.99 -28.64
CA LYS A 363 -21.32 13.44 -28.78
C LYS A 363 -22.05 13.57 -27.43
N LYS A 364 -21.49 13.05 -26.34
CA LYS A 364 -22.09 13.02 -25.00
C LYS A 364 -21.18 13.80 -24.05
N LYS A 365 -21.38 15.12 -23.98
CA LYS A 365 -20.61 16.02 -23.11
C LYS A 365 -20.73 15.59 -21.65
N LEU A 366 -19.61 15.50 -20.95
CA LEU A 366 -19.62 15.30 -19.49
C LEU A 366 -20.25 16.49 -18.79
N SER A 367 -20.86 16.23 -17.63
CA SER A 367 -21.29 17.30 -16.75
C SER A 367 -20.08 18.09 -16.23
N THR A 368 -20.28 19.38 -16.01
CA THR A 368 -19.27 20.27 -15.42
C THR A 368 -18.73 19.73 -14.11
N GLN A 369 -19.59 19.09 -13.30
CA GLN A 369 -19.22 18.44 -12.05
C GLN A 369 -18.20 17.32 -12.27
N LYS A 370 -18.40 16.47 -13.29
CA LYS A 370 -17.48 15.37 -13.55
C LYS A 370 -16.11 15.85 -14.04
N ILE A 371 -16.07 16.94 -14.79
CA ILE A 371 -14.81 17.59 -15.19
C ILE A 371 -14.06 18.14 -13.98
N ILE A 372 -14.77 18.77 -13.04
CA ILE A 372 -14.18 19.27 -11.79
C ILE A 372 -13.63 18.12 -10.94
N GLU A 373 -14.33 16.98 -10.87
CA GLU A 373 -13.81 15.77 -10.20
C GLU A 373 -12.51 15.29 -10.84
N LEU A 374 -12.45 15.15 -12.17
CA LEU A 374 -11.23 14.72 -12.87
C LEU A 374 -10.07 15.70 -12.66
N LEU A 375 -10.33 17.01 -12.68
CA LEU A 375 -9.32 18.03 -12.38
C LEU A 375 -8.84 17.92 -10.93
N LYS A 376 -9.73 17.67 -9.98
CA LYS A 376 -9.36 17.47 -8.57
C LYS A 376 -8.47 16.24 -8.40
N ASP A 377 -8.82 15.13 -9.05
CA ASP A 377 -8.01 13.91 -9.02
C ASP A 377 -6.63 14.15 -9.64
N TYR A 378 -6.56 14.89 -10.75
CA TYR A 378 -5.29 15.30 -11.35
C TYR A 378 -4.41 16.10 -10.39
N LEU A 379 -4.98 17.13 -9.74
CA LEU A 379 -4.25 17.96 -8.79
C LEU A 379 -3.70 17.12 -7.63
N LYS A 380 -4.49 16.16 -7.11
CA LYS A 380 -4.06 15.26 -6.03
C LYS A 380 -2.89 14.36 -6.45
N ILE A 381 -2.92 13.79 -7.66
CA ILE A 381 -1.81 12.96 -8.16
C ILE A 381 -0.55 13.81 -8.33
N ASN A 382 -0.69 15.03 -8.86
CA ASN A 382 0.43 15.94 -9.06
C ASN A 382 1.04 16.46 -7.74
N GLU A 383 0.22 16.64 -6.69
CA GLU A 383 0.72 16.87 -5.33
C GLU A 383 1.58 15.70 -4.84
N GLY A 384 1.21 14.47 -5.18
CA GLY A 384 2.03 13.28 -4.92
C GLY A 384 3.40 13.35 -5.59
N ILE A 385 3.47 13.79 -6.85
CA ILE A 385 4.73 14.03 -7.57
C ILE A 385 5.56 15.10 -6.87
N ALA A 386 4.94 16.22 -6.47
CA ALA A 386 5.63 17.29 -5.77
C ALA A 386 6.24 16.81 -4.43
N VAL A 387 5.50 15.99 -3.68
CA VAL A 387 6.02 15.35 -2.45
C VAL A 387 7.20 14.43 -2.76
N SER A 388 7.11 13.58 -3.78
CA SER A 388 8.21 12.71 -4.16
C SER A 388 9.45 13.48 -4.63
N LEU A 389 9.31 14.62 -5.30
CA LEU A 389 10.43 15.49 -5.66
C LEU A 389 11.10 16.13 -4.44
N VAL A 390 10.33 16.50 -3.41
CA VAL A 390 10.90 16.99 -2.14
C VAL A 390 11.64 15.85 -1.43
N GLU A 391 11.04 14.67 -1.34
CA GLU A 391 11.68 13.47 -0.77
C GLU A 391 12.99 13.12 -1.48
N ILE A 392 13.06 13.29 -2.82
CA ILE A 392 14.31 13.14 -3.58
C ILE A 392 15.33 14.19 -3.14
N ASN A 393 14.98 15.48 -3.11
CA ASN A 393 15.93 16.53 -2.73
C ASN A 393 16.50 16.36 -1.31
N ASP A 394 15.73 15.73 -0.42
CA ASP A 394 16.15 15.44 0.97
C ASP A 394 17.07 14.21 1.09
N LEU A 395 17.30 13.44 0.02
CA LEU A 395 18.21 12.31 0.04
C LEU A 395 19.68 12.75 0.18
N PRO A 396 20.50 12.01 0.95
CA PRO A 396 21.87 12.41 1.19
C PRO A 396 22.71 12.35 -0.10
N GLY A 397 23.54 13.38 -0.31
CA GLY A 397 24.43 13.47 -1.47
C GLY A 397 23.82 14.11 -2.71
N ILE A 398 22.50 14.29 -2.80
CA ILE A 398 21.86 14.94 -3.97
C ILE A 398 22.18 16.43 -4.03
N ALA A 399 22.22 17.13 -2.89
CA ALA A 399 22.55 18.55 -2.82
C ALA A 399 23.98 18.89 -3.31
N ASN A 400 24.87 17.89 -3.43
CA ASN A 400 26.25 18.09 -3.89
C ASN A 400 26.38 18.03 -5.42
N ASP A 401 25.35 17.56 -6.13
CA ASP A 401 25.33 17.45 -7.59
C ASP A 401 24.48 18.58 -8.18
N ASP A 402 25.15 19.67 -8.55
CA ASP A 402 24.50 20.86 -9.12
C ASP A 402 23.71 20.53 -10.40
N GLU A 403 24.17 19.58 -11.21
CA GLU A 403 23.49 19.22 -12.46
C GLU A 403 22.18 18.48 -12.17
N LEU A 404 22.22 17.51 -11.24
CA LEU A 404 21.04 16.78 -10.80
C LEU A 404 20.03 17.70 -10.09
N VAL A 405 20.49 18.61 -9.24
CA VAL A 405 19.61 19.59 -8.56
C VAL A 405 18.94 20.52 -9.59
N ASN A 406 19.68 21.01 -10.59
CA ASN A 406 19.09 21.80 -11.67
C ASN A 406 18.05 20.99 -12.45
N LEU A 407 18.34 19.72 -12.75
CA LEU A 407 17.40 18.82 -13.43
C LEU A 407 16.11 18.63 -12.63
N LEU A 408 16.20 18.31 -11.34
CA LEU A 408 15.06 18.13 -10.45
C LEU A 408 14.25 19.41 -10.28
N ASN A 409 14.91 20.57 -10.24
CA ASN A 409 14.23 21.86 -10.22
C ASN A 409 13.44 22.11 -11.52
N THR A 410 14.00 21.80 -12.69
CA THR A 410 13.29 21.90 -13.98
C THR A 410 12.08 20.96 -14.03
N VAL A 411 12.22 19.72 -13.55
CA VAL A 411 11.11 18.76 -13.42
C VAL A 411 10.04 19.31 -12.47
N GLY A 412 10.44 19.86 -11.32
CA GLY A 412 9.53 20.47 -10.35
C GLY A 412 8.77 21.67 -10.92
N VAL A 413 9.43 22.55 -11.68
CA VAL A 413 8.78 23.66 -12.38
C VAL A 413 7.78 23.14 -13.41
N TYR A 414 8.13 22.11 -14.19
CA TYR A 414 7.24 21.51 -15.18
C TYR A 414 5.91 21.04 -14.54
N PHE A 415 5.99 20.22 -13.50
CA PHE A 415 4.80 19.69 -12.81
C PHE A 415 4.04 20.77 -12.04
N LYS A 416 4.73 21.77 -11.47
CA LYS A 416 4.10 22.94 -10.85
C LYS A 416 3.28 23.75 -11.85
N VAL A 417 3.80 23.94 -13.07
CA VAL A 417 3.08 24.65 -14.13
C VAL A 417 1.89 23.84 -14.62
N LYS A 418 2.03 22.53 -14.83
CA LYS A 418 0.89 21.64 -15.12
C LYS A 418 -0.20 21.73 -14.05
N ASN A 419 0.18 21.83 -12.78
CA ASN A 419 -0.75 22.05 -11.67
C ASN A 419 -1.56 23.35 -11.85
N GLN A 420 -0.84 24.45 -12.07
CA GLN A 420 -1.43 25.78 -12.25
C GLN A 420 -2.33 25.85 -13.48
N GLN A 421 -1.95 25.15 -14.55
CA GLN A 421 -2.75 25.02 -15.77
C GLN A 421 -4.10 24.34 -15.49
N LYS A 422 -4.10 23.19 -14.80
CA LYS A 422 -5.36 22.49 -14.46
C LYS A 422 -6.21 23.25 -13.46
N LEU A 423 -5.58 23.92 -12.50
CA LEU A 423 -6.29 24.78 -11.55
C LEU A 423 -6.90 26.01 -12.25
N SER A 424 -6.20 26.61 -13.22
CA SER A 424 -6.73 27.67 -14.10
C SER A 424 -7.98 27.20 -14.84
N GLN A 425 -7.96 25.98 -15.39
CA GLN A 425 -9.12 25.39 -16.06
C GLN A 425 -10.34 25.26 -15.12
N ALA A 426 -10.12 24.87 -13.85
CA ALA A 426 -11.19 24.81 -12.86
C ALA A 426 -11.78 26.20 -12.53
N TYR A 427 -10.94 27.23 -12.42
CA TYR A 427 -11.40 28.61 -12.23
C TYR A 427 -12.13 29.16 -13.44
N LEU A 428 -11.70 28.82 -14.66
CA LEU A 428 -12.37 29.17 -15.90
C LEU A 428 -13.78 28.57 -15.95
N ILE A 429 -13.92 27.30 -15.57
CA ILE A 429 -15.23 26.62 -15.46
C ILE A 429 -16.13 27.32 -14.42
N SER A 430 -15.55 27.88 -13.37
CA SER A 430 -16.24 28.60 -12.30
C SER A 430 -16.47 30.09 -12.60
N HIS A 431 -16.17 30.55 -13.83
CA HIS A 431 -16.25 31.95 -14.28
C HIS A 431 -15.38 32.95 -13.48
N GLN A 432 -14.34 32.46 -12.81
CA GLN A 432 -13.37 33.25 -12.06
C GLN A 432 -12.15 33.56 -12.94
N TYR A 433 -12.35 34.45 -13.92
CA TYR A 433 -11.36 34.70 -14.98
C TYR A 433 -10.09 35.41 -14.47
N LYS A 434 -10.20 36.26 -13.44
CA LYS A 434 -9.06 37.00 -12.89
C LYS A 434 -8.09 36.05 -12.17
N GLU A 435 -8.64 35.13 -11.40
CA GLU A 435 -7.95 34.09 -10.66
C GLU A 435 -7.26 33.12 -11.64
N ALA A 436 -7.97 32.66 -12.68
CA ALA A 436 -7.40 31.85 -13.75
C ALA A 436 -6.23 32.56 -14.45
N LEU A 437 -6.40 33.84 -14.83
CA LEU A 437 -5.35 34.62 -15.47
C LEU A 437 -4.13 34.80 -14.56
N ALA A 438 -4.33 35.03 -13.26
CA ALA A 438 -3.23 35.18 -12.31
C ALA A 438 -2.35 33.92 -12.23
N LEU A 439 -2.97 32.73 -12.23
CA LEU A 439 -2.26 31.45 -12.26
C LEU A 439 -1.42 31.29 -13.52
N ILE A 440 -2.01 31.55 -14.70
CA ILE A 440 -1.33 31.38 -15.99
C ILE A 440 -0.21 32.42 -16.20
N VAL A 441 -0.40 33.67 -15.74
CA VAL A 441 0.67 34.68 -15.75
C VAL A 441 1.84 34.25 -14.86
N ASN A 442 1.57 33.63 -13.71
CA ASN A 442 2.62 33.06 -12.86
C ASN A 442 3.33 31.89 -13.55
N SER A 443 2.57 30.98 -14.18
CA SER A 443 3.13 29.87 -14.97
C SER A 443 4.06 30.34 -16.09
N SER A 444 3.66 31.37 -16.83
CA SER A 444 4.47 32.01 -17.88
C SER A 444 5.79 32.54 -17.33
N LYS A 445 5.77 33.24 -16.18
CA LYS A 445 6.99 33.72 -15.50
C LYS A 445 7.91 32.58 -15.07
N LEU A 446 7.36 31.52 -14.47
CA LEU A 446 8.13 30.35 -14.04
C LEU A 446 8.83 29.67 -15.23
N LEU A 447 8.12 29.50 -16.35
CA LEU A 447 8.68 28.90 -17.57
C LEU A 447 9.73 29.78 -18.25
N GLN A 448 9.62 31.11 -18.16
CA GLN A 448 10.65 32.04 -18.68
C GLN A 448 11.97 31.94 -17.89
N SER A 449 11.90 31.71 -16.58
CA SER A 449 13.07 31.49 -15.73
C SER A 449 13.59 30.04 -15.77
N CYS A 450 12.88 29.13 -16.42
CA CYS A 450 13.18 27.70 -16.41
C CYS A 450 14.29 27.35 -17.41
N LYS A 451 15.32 26.64 -16.94
CA LYS A 451 16.39 26.10 -17.79
C LYS A 451 15.87 24.88 -18.57
N GLU A 452 16.53 24.59 -19.69
CA GLU A 452 16.28 23.34 -20.42
C GLU A 452 16.82 22.14 -19.64
N PHE A 453 16.30 20.94 -19.95
CA PHE A 453 16.82 19.69 -19.42
C PHE A 453 18.20 19.43 -20.03
N ASN A 454 19.22 19.30 -19.17
CA ASN A 454 20.59 19.01 -19.57
C ASN A 454 20.80 17.53 -19.92
N VAL A 455 19.93 16.65 -19.41
CA VAL A 455 20.01 15.19 -19.56
C VAL A 455 18.63 14.67 -19.98
N GLU A 456 18.60 13.67 -20.87
CA GLU A 456 17.37 12.97 -21.22
C GLU A 456 16.93 12.08 -20.05
N LEU A 457 15.72 12.33 -19.55
CA LEU A 457 15.11 11.55 -18.48
C LEU A 457 14.52 10.26 -19.05
N GLU A 458 14.62 9.17 -18.28
CA GLU A 458 14.13 7.87 -18.72
C GLU A 458 12.60 7.77 -18.76
N GLY A 459 12.10 6.98 -19.70
CA GLY A 459 10.70 6.58 -19.79
C GLY A 459 9.76 7.71 -20.17
N ASN A 460 8.69 7.89 -19.39
CA ASN A 460 7.60 8.81 -19.71
C ASN A 460 7.74 10.23 -19.15
N LEU A 461 8.87 10.53 -18.49
CA LEU A 461 9.18 11.82 -17.87
C LEU A 461 9.28 12.96 -18.90
N PRO A 462 9.11 14.23 -18.45
CA PRO A 462 9.08 15.37 -19.38
C PRO A 462 10.42 15.57 -20.09
N THR A 463 10.34 15.85 -21.40
CA THR A 463 11.49 16.18 -22.25
C THR A 463 11.54 17.67 -22.61
N ASN A 464 12.63 18.12 -23.24
CA ASN A 464 12.73 19.49 -23.76
C ASN A 464 11.61 19.81 -24.76
N LYS A 465 11.18 18.84 -25.57
CA LYS A 465 10.04 18.99 -26.48
C LYS A 465 8.73 19.21 -25.74
N ASP A 466 8.53 18.54 -24.60
CA ASP A 466 7.32 18.72 -23.79
C ASP A 466 7.33 20.06 -23.06
N LEU A 467 8.51 20.52 -22.65
CA LEU A 467 8.68 21.86 -22.08
C LEU A 467 8.37 22.96 -23.11
N GLU A 468 8.85 22.82 -24.34
CA GLU A 468 8.52 23.75 -25.44
C GLU A 468 7.03 23.76 -25.76
N LYS A 469 6.39 22.59 -25.86
CA LYS A 469 4.94 22.49 -26.04
C LYS A 469 4.20 23.18 -24.90
N LEU A 470 4.62 22.96 -23.66
CA LEU A 470 4.00 23.59 -22.49
C LEU A 470 4.16 25.11 -22.51
N LYS A 471 5.32 25.65 -22.95
CA LYS A 471 5.52 27.09 -23.14
C LYS A 471 4.51 27.68 -24.14
N VAL A 472 4.30 27.01 -25.28
CA VAL A 472 3.32 27.44 -26.28
C VAL A 472 1.89 27.38 -25.73
N GLU A 473 1.51 26.25 -25.11
CA GLU A 473 0.18 26.07 -24.50
C GLU A 473 -0.15 27.16 -23.47
N ILE A 474 0.83 27.53 -22.63
CA ILE A 474 0.64 28.55 -21.58
C ILE A 474 0.52 29.96 -22.16
N GLU A 475 1.30 30.32 -23.18
CA GLU A 475 1.15 31.64 -23.83
C GLU A 475 -0.18 31.75 -24.61
N ASP A 476 -0.63 30.66 -25.23
CA ASP A 476 -1.94 30.59 -25.88
C ASP A 476 -3.07 30.76 -24.85
N GLU A 477 -3.01 30.02 -23.73
CA GLU A 477 -4.01 30.12 -22.66
C GLU A 477 -4.01 31.50 -22.00
N LYS A 478 -2.83 32.12 -21.85
CA LYS A 478 -2.66 33.48 -21.33
C LYS A 478 -3.34 34.51 -22.21
N SER A 479 -3.12 34.45 -23.52
CA SER A 479 -3.75 35.37 -24.48
C SER A 479 -5.28 35.25 -24.42
N ARG A 480 -5.80 34.01 -24.40
CA ARG A 480 -7.22 33.71 -24.30
C ARG A 480 -7.83 34.24 -23.00
N LEU A 481 -7.21 33.95 -21.86
CA LEU A 481 -7.68 34.41 -20.54
C LEU A 481 -7.60 35.92 -20.40
N TYR A 482 -6.60 36.56 -21.00
CA TYR A 482 -6.49 38.01 -21.02
C TYR A 482 -7.69 38.64 -21.74
N THR A 483 -8.06 38.13 -22.92
CA THR A 483 -9.25 38.57 -23.66
C THR A 483 -10.55 38.32 -22.89
N LEU A 484 -10.71 37.14 -22.28
CA LEU A 484 -11.90 36.83 -21.49
C LEU A 484 -12.00 37.74 -20.26
N THR A 485 -10.89 37.94 -19.55
CA THR A 485 -10.86 38.76 -18.34
C THR A 485 -11.16 40.22 -18.65
N THR A 486 -10.58 40.77 -19.73
CA THR A 486 -10.87 42.15 -20.17
C THR A 486 -12.34 42.32 -20.56
N TYR A 487 -12.87 41.44 -21.40
CA TYR A 487 -14.27 41.45 -21.84
C TYR A 487 -15.27 41.39 -20.67
N PHE A 488 -15.13 40.40 -19.78
CA PHE A 488 -16.06 40.26 -18.65
C PHE A 488 -15.87 41.34 -17.57
N ASN A 489 -14.67 41.89 -17.42
CA ASN A 489 -14.43 43.01 -16.51
C ASN A 489 -15.03 44.32 -17.06
N GLU A 490 -15.10 44.50 -18.38
CA GLU A 490 -15.80 45.62 -19.03
C GLU A 490 -17.32 45.49 -18.91
N ILE A 491 -17.90 44.31 -19.16
CA ILE A 491 -19.34 44.07 -18.96
C ILE A 491 -19.76 44.35 -17.51
N ASN A 492 -18.98 43.85 -16.55
CA ASN A 492 -19.28 44.08 -15.14
C ASN A 492 -19.18 45.57 -14.76
N LYS A 493 -18.31 46.34 -15.43
CA LYS A 493 -18.23 47.81 -15.27
C LYS A 493 -19.41 48.53 -15.92
N GLU A 494 -19.88 48.09 -17.07
CA GLU A 494 -21.08 48.64 -17.72
C GLU A 494 -22.37 48.37 -16.92
N GLN A 495 -22.46 47.22 -16.23
CA GLN A 495 -23.59 46.91 -15.34
C GLN A 495 -23.55 47.70 -14.02
N SER A 496 -22.38 48.18 -13.58
CA SER A 496 -22.20 48.91 -12.32
C SER A 496 -22.12 50.43 -12.49
N SER A 497 -22.23 50.96 -13.71
CA SER A 497 -22.19 52.41 -13.96
C SER A 497 -23.56 53.09 -13.80
N PHE A 498 -24.25 52.88 -12.67
CA PHE A 498 -25.30 53.78 -12.19
C PHE A 498 -24.72 54.60 -11.04
N GLY A 499 -23.92 55.61 -11.38
CA GLY A 499 -23.31 56.52 -10.39
C GLY A 499 -24.27 57.58 -9.85
N SER A 500 -25.45 57.72 -10.47
CA SER A 500 -26.43 58.77 -10.20
C SER A 500 -27.83 58.19 -10.06
N LYS A 501 -28.68 58.77 -9.21
CA LYS A 501 -30.01 58.21 -8.89
C LYS A 501 -30.98 58.28 -10.07
N TYR A 502 -30.80 59.24 -10.97
CA TYR A 502 -31.68 59.47 -12.11
C TYR A 502 -30.91 59.52 -13.43
N ILE A 503 -31.59 59.14 -14.52
CA ILE A 503 -31.06 59.19 -15.89
C ILE A 503 -30.70 60.62 -16.31
N SER A 504 -31.39 61.63 -15.74
CA SER A 504 -31.12 63.06 -15.99
C SER A 504 -29.71 63.50 -15.60
N ASP A 505 -29.05 62.77 -14.73
CA ASP A 505 -27.81 63.21 -14.10
C ASP A 505 -26.57 62.92 -14.99
N ASP A 506 -26.68 62.04 -16.01
CA ASP A 506 -25.64 61.80 -17.02
C ASP A 506 -26.25 61.51 -18.40
N ILE A 507 -26.44 62.56 -19.19
CA ILE A 507 -27.04 62.52 -20.55
C ILE A 507 -26.22 61.66 -21.53
N SER A 508 -24.92 61.46 -21.26
CA SER A 508 -24.00 60.75 -22.16
C SER A 508 -24.06 59.23 -22.03
N LYS A 509 -24.72 58.69 -21.01
CA LYS A 509 -24.83 57.25 -20.75
C LYS A 509 -26.29 56.81 -20.75
N PHE A 510 -26.67 56.00 -21.74
CA PHE A 510 -27.98 55.35 -21.75
C PHE A 510 -27.85 53.92 -21.22
N PRO A 511 -28.50 53.58 -20.09
CA PRO A 511 -28.38 52.25 -19.51
C PRO A 511 -29.12 51.21 -20.36
N LYS A 512 -28.51 50.04 -20.58
CA LYS A 512 -29.16 48.88 -21.23
C LYS A 512 -30.06 48.12 -20.24
N LEU A 513 -31.08 48.80 -19.70
CA LEU A 513 -32.06 48.23 -18.76
C LEU A 513 -33.33 47.76 -19.49
N SER A 514 -34.08 46.87 -18.84
CA SER A 514 -35.43 46.51 -19.30
C SER A 514 -36.37 47.73 -19.22
N PRO A 515 -37.38 47.88 -20.10
CA PRO A 515 -38.25 49.06 -20.12
C PRO A 515 -38.90 49.40 -18.77
N SER A 516 -39.24 48.38 -17.97
CA SER A 516 -39.86 48.53 -16.65
C SER A 516 -38.88 49.02 -15.57
N GLU A 517 -37.59 48.68 -15.67
CA GLU A 517 -36.55 49.16 -14.75
C GLU A 517 -36.07 50.56 -15.12
N LEU A 518 -36.02 50.87 -16.41
CA LEU A 518 -35.65 52.20 -16.92
C LEU A 518 -36.62 53.27 -16.41
N LEU A 519 -37.92 52.95 -16.36
CA LEU A 519 -38.97 53.83 -15.80
C LEU A 519 -38.78 54.16 -14.31
N LYS A 520 -38.16 53.29 -13.52
CA LYS A 520 -37.92 53.52 -12.08
C LYS A 520 -36.82 54.56 -11.83
N HIS A 521 -35.99 54.84 -12.84
CA HIS A 521 -34.85 55.75 -12.75
C HIS A 521 -35.09 57.05 -13.54
N VAL A 522 -36.30 57.27 -14.03
CA VAL A 522 -36.74 58.57 -14.56
C VAL A 522 -36.99 59.51 -13.38
N TYR A 523 -36.48 60.73 -13.48
CA TYR A 523 -36.64 61.74 -12.42
C TYR A 523 -38.14 62.01 -12.13
N PRO A 524 -38.60 61.89 -10.88
CA PRO A 524 -39.98 62.19 -10.53
C PRO A 524 -40.21 63.71 -10.59
N LEU A 525 -41.04 64.16 -11.54
CA LEU A 525 -41.41 65.57 -11.72
C LEU A 525 -42.35 66.14 -10.64
N LYS A 526 -42.67 65.37 -9.59
CA LYS A 526 -43.47 65.83 -8.45
C LYS A 526 -42.55 66.43 -7.38
N PHE A 527 -42.72 67.73 -7.13
CA PHE A 527 -42.03 68.43 -6.06
C PHE A 527 -42.84 68.34 -4.78
N ASP A 528 -42.30 67.68 -3.76
CA ASP A 528 -42.83 67.73 -2.40
C ASP A 528 -42.19 68.92 -1.68
N PHE A 529 -42.96 70.00 -1.48
CA PHE A 529 -42.51 71.14 -0.68
C PHE A 529 -42.59 70.78 0.80
N GLN A 530 -41.45 70.76 1.48
CA GLN A 530 -41.38 70.62 2.93
C GLN A 530 -40.94 71.95 3.55
N PRO A 531 -41.57 72.40 4.65
CA PRO A 531 -41.09 73.56 5.38
C PRO A 531 -39.71 73.26 5.97
N VAL A 532 -38.72 74.04 5.59
CA VAL A 532 -37.37 73.98 6.15
C VAL A 532 -37.31 75.03 7.27
N ASN A 533 -36.92 74.62 8.47
CA ASN A 533 -36.69 75.58 9.56
C ASN A 533 -35.60 76.57 9.15
N VAL A 534 -35.80 77.86 9.49
CA VAL A 534 -34.85 78.94 9.19
C VAL A 534 -33.47 78.50 9.67
N LYS A 535 -32.47 78.55 8.77
CA LYS A 535 -31.08 78.18 9.10
C LYS A 535 -30.67 78.89 10.40
N PRO A 536 -30.13 78.19 11.40
CA PRO A 536 -29.55 78.86 12.56
C PRO A 536 -28.46 79.81 12.06
N VAL A 537 -28.44 81.02 12.62
CA VAL A 537 -27.44 82.04 12.30
C VAL A 537 -26.10 81.52 12.81
N LEU A 538 -25.24 81.08 11.90
CA LEU A 538 -23.88 80.66 12.19
C LEU A 538 -22.97 81.88 11.99
N PHE A 539 -22.35 82.35 13.06
CA PHE A 539 -21.29 83.35 12.95
C PHE A 539 -19.99 82.63 12.62
N ASP A 540 -19.29 83.08 11.59
CA ASP A 540 -17.93 82.62 11.31
C ASP A 540 -16.97 83.34 12.25
N ILE A 541 -16.88 82.84 13.49
CA ILE A 541 -16.04 83.43 14.54
C ILE A 541 -14.55 83.28 14.19
N ALA A 542 -14.19 82.32 13.31
CA ALA A 542 -12.81 82.10 12.88
C ALA A 542 -12.27 83.28 12.06
N TYR A 543 -13.14 83.99 11.34
CA TYR A 543 -12.75 85.19 10.60
C TYR A 543 -12.22 86.31 11.52
N ASN A 544 -12.68 86.37 12.78
CA ASN A 544 -12.20 87.36 13.75
C ASN A 544 -10.76 87.11 14.24
N TYR A 545 -10.21 85.93 13.95
CA TYR A 545 -8.84 85.54 14.31
C TYR A 545 -7.88 85.54 13.12
N ILE A 546 -8.35 85.99 11.95
CA ILE A 546 -7.49 86.26 10.79
C ILE A 546 -7.00 87.70 10.95
N ASP A 547 -5.95 87.87 11.74
CA ASP A 547 -5.14 89.09 11.66
C ASP A 547 -4.28 88.99 10.40
N ALA A 548 -4.40 89.97 9.51
CA ALA A 548 -3.40 90.15 8.48
C ALA A 548 -2.11 90.54 9.20
N ASP A 549 -1.02 89.79 9.01
CA ASP A 549 0.32 90.22 9.40
C ASP A 549 0.72 91.43 8.52
N THR A 550 0.09 92.58 8.77
CA THR A 550 0.64 93.88 8.44
C THR A 550 1.51 94.28 9.61
N ASN A 551 2.83 94.14 9.38
CA ASN A 551 3.84 94.73 10.22
C ASN A 551 3.47 96.16 10.56
N ASP A 552 3.42 96.40 11.86
CA ASP A 552 3.73 97.64 12.56
C ASP A 552 2.92 98.91 12.24
N GLU A 553 2.42 99.41 13.36
CA GLU A 553 2.35 100.81 13.77
C GLU A 553 1.00 101.53 13.61
N ASP A 554 0.49 101.84 14.79
CA ASP A 554 -0.33 102.99 15.17
C ASP A 554 -1.82 102.74 15.44
N GLU A 555 -2.06 102.44 16.73
CA GLU A 555 -2.75 103.34 17.65
C GLU A 555 -4.19 103.77 17.29
N ILE A 556 -5.14 103.39 18.17
CA ILE A 556 -6.04 104.30 18.92
C ILE A 556 -7.44 103.67 19.12
N ASN A 557 -7.69 103.35 20.40
CA ASN A 557 -8.91 103.56 21.17
C ASN A 557 -10.26 103.16 20.56
N ASN A 558 -10.96 102.24 21.23
CA ASN A 558 -12.02 102.57 22.20
C ASN A 558 -12.77 101.27 22.56
N ASN A 559 -12.56 100.73 23.75
CA ASN A 559 -13.33 100.99 24.97
C ASN A 559 -14.80 100.51 24.95
N SER A 560 -15.15 99.84 26.05
CA SER A 560 -16.50 99.63 26.60
C SER A 560 -17.26 98.43 26.04
N ASN A 561 -18.00 97.61 26.78
CA ASN A 561 -18.16 97.30 28.21
C ASN A 561 -19.36 96.33 28.26
N VAL A 562 -19.49 95.53 29.33
CA VAL A 562 -20.79 95.16 29.97
C VAL A 562 -21.65 94.13 29.18
N VAL A 563 -22.24 93.06 29.74
CA VAL A 563 -22.42 92.60 31.12
C VAL A 563 -22.89 91.13 31.13
N SER A 564 -22.62 90.50 32.27
CA SER A 564 -23.10 89.23 32.82
C SER A 564 -24.61 88.93 32.73
N HIS A 565 -24.97 87.65 32.73
CA HIS A 565 -25.89 87.12 33.76
C HIS A 565 -25.77 85.59 33.95
N GLU A 566 -25.57 85.22 35.22
CA GLU A 566 -25.73 83.88 35.80
C GLU A 566 -27.22 83.51 35.94
N VAL A 567 -27.47 82.24 36.30
CA VAL A 567 -28.42 81.71 37.33
C VAL A 567 -28.83 80.30 36.87
N GLU A 568 -28.24 79.21 37.39
CA GLU A 568 -28.44 78.49 38.68
C GLU A 568 -29.20 77.17 38.50
N THR A 569 -28.61 76.09 39.03
CA THR A 569 -29.24 74.97 39.81
C THR A 569 -30.26 74.04 39.12
N SER A 570 -30.38 72.73 39.38
CA SER A 570 -29.97 71.83 40.48
C SER A 570 -30.37 70.37 40.14
N GLY A 571 -29.64 69.39 40.72
CA GLY A 571 -30.17 68.12 41.25
C GLY A 571 -30.09 66.90 40.31
N ASN A 572 -29.15 65.96 40.54
CA ASN A 572 -29.27 64.70 41.33
C ASN A 572 -30.22 63.65 40.68
N VAL A 573 -29.98 62.32 40.65
CA VAL A 573 -28.98 61.38 41.19
C VAL A 573 -29.21 60.02 40.50
N ASP A 574 -28.13 59.26 40.32
CA ASP A 574 -27.89 57.79 40.21
C ASP A 574 -29.01 56.76 39.98
N ASN A 575 -28.73 55.75 39.13
CA ASN A 575 -28.46 54.37 39.58
C ASN A 575 -28.14 53.39 38.41
N GLU A 576 -27.01 52.68 38.54
CA GLU A 576 -26.79 51.19 38.49
C GLU A 576 -27.74 50.31 37.65
N GLU A 577 -27.39 49.16 37.06
CA GLU A 577 -26.19 48.31 36.93
C GLU A 577 -26.54 47.20 35.90
N ASP A 578 -25.52 46.47 35.46
CA ASP A 578 -25.52 45.27 34.64
C ASP A 578 -26.52 44.14 35.04
N LYS A 579 -27.01 43.38 34.04
CA LYS A 579 -26.71 41.93 33.93
C LYS A 579 -27.27 41.22 32.68
N LYS A 580 -26.44 40.30 32.21
CA LYS A 580 -26.57 39.41 31.06
C LYS A 580 -27.57 38.26 31.27
N LYS A 581 -28.13 37.84 30.13
CA LYS A 581 -28.92 36.64 29.88
C LYS A 581 -28.10 35.36 30.06
N SER A 582 -28.68 34.31 30.64
CA SER A 582 -28.30 32.92 30.36
C SER A 582 -29.56 32.06 30.28
N GLY A 583 -29.67 31.30 29.19
CA GLY A 583 -30.82 30.48 28.83
C GLY A 583 -30.61 29.02 29.20
N PHE A 584 -31.68 28.46 29.75
CA PHE A 584 -32.14 27.07 29.74
C PHE A 584 -31.57 26.15 28.65
N PHE A 585 -31.01 25.01 29.06
CA PHE A 585 -31.29 23.69 28.46
C PHE A 585 -30.99 22.60 29.50
N GLY A 586 -31.93 21.69 29.70
CA GLY A 586 -31.80 20.54 30.57
C GLY A 586 -31.76 19.21 29.80
N LEU A 587 -31.51 18.17 30.61
CA LEU A 587 -31.88 16.76 30.46
C LEU A 587 -31.01 15.84 29.58
N PHE A 588 -30.37 14.89 30.30
CA PHE A 588 -30.10 13.45 30.08
C PHE A 588 -28.66 13.15 30.53
N GLY A 589 -28.33 12.14 31.34
CA GLY A 589 -29.09 11.04 31.93
C GLY A 589 -28.30 10.43 33.09
N ARG A 590 -28.92 9.45 33.75
CA ARG A 590 -28.27 8.52 34.68
C ARG A 590 -27.41 7.51 33.93
#